data_AF-A0A9Q8Y0T1-F1
#
_entry.id   AF-A0A9Q8Y0T1-F1
#
_cell.length_a   1.000
_cell.length_b   1.000
_cell.length_c   1.000
_cell.angle_alpha   90.00
_cell.angle_beta   90.00
_cell.angle_gamma   90.00
#
_symmetry.space_group_name_H-M   'P 1'
#
loop_
_entity.id
_entity.type
_entity.pdbx_description
1 polymer ?
#
loop_
_entity_poly.entity_id
_entity_poly.type
_entity_poly.pdbx_seq_one_letter_code
_entity_poly.pdbx_strand_id
1 'polypeptide(L)'
;MIIPKGKKEIKTMATRLELAERKLERLNNELANAKSPMDGAPLGQPIVMNSTGKRIARQLAKYQERQFAKLHEIQEQEKRVEKLRWQERMKMQGKSPSGGLIKSVENLELWKQRVERLEFVRDYNKEHKLPVNTPYYPNKENGRDIWFYDSAKLKDAKETVEELTALKERAEQTENKMSDLTRELIESGQVKQWKKKPVYYFVEGMHKVALEIDKNGDFQISKRYPAMTEDEFRFLHELGIGVK
;
A
#
# COMPACT_ATOMS: atom_id res chain seq x y z
N MET A 1 8.35 32.13 27.44
CA MET A 1 7.55 30.95 27.83
C MET A 1 6.53 30.68 26.74
N ILE A 2 6.81 29.73 25.86
CA ILE A 2 5.88 29.34 24.79
C ILE A 2 5.16 28.09 25.30
N ILE A 3 3.85 28.23 25.52
CA ILE A 3 2.98 27.15 25.98
C ILE A 3 2.85 26.12 24.84
N PRO A 4 3.14 24.84 25.03
CA PRO A 4 2.99 23.86 23.97
C PRO A 4 1.50 23.66 23.68
N LYS A 5 1.09 23.97 22.44
CA LYS A 5 -0.27 23.69 21.96
C LYS A 5 -0.51 22.18 22.05
N GLY A 6 -1.60 21.81 22.72
CA GLY A 6 -1.95 20.43 23.05
C GLY A 6 -1.86 19.48 21.87
N LYS A 7 -1.35 18.27 22.14
CA LYS A 7 -1.38 17.12 21.23
C LYS A 7 -2.80 16.93 20.70
N LYS A 8 -3.04 17.29 19.44
CA LYS A 8 -4.29 16.91 18.76
C LYS A 8 -4.31 15.38 18.68
N GLU A 9 -5.30 14.74 19.29
CA GLU A 9 -5.58 13.33 19.04
C GLU A 9 -5.75 13.12 17.54
N ILE A 10 -4.81 12.37 16.95
CA ILE A 10 -4.88 11.98 15.55
C ILE A 10 -5.96 10.90 15.46
N LYS A 11 -7.19 11.29 15.09
CA LYS A 11 -8.22 10.32 14.71
C LYS A 11 -7.67 9.46 13.58
N THR A 12 -7.37 8.20 13.86
CA THR A 12 -6.93 7.23 12.85
C THR A 12 -8.10 6.98 11.89
N MET A 13 -7.96 7.47 10.66
CA MET A 13 -8.96 7.23 9.62
C MET A 13 -8.95 5.74 9.26
N ALA A 14 -10.13 5.13 9.19
CA ALA A 14 -10.27 3.73 8.81
C ALA A 14 -9.65 3.47 7.43
N THR A 15 -8.97 2.34 7.27
CA THR A 15 -8.32 2.00 6.00
C THR A 15 -9.35 1.73 4.91
N ARG A 16 -8.92 1.82 3.64
CA ARG A 16 -9.81 1.51 2.50
C ARG A 16 -10.31 0.06 2.54
N LEU A 17 -9.49 -0.86 3.03
CA LEU A 17 -9.87 -2.27 3.21
C LEU A 17 -10.93 -2.39 4.31
N GLU A 18 -10.69 -1.83 5.49
CA GLU A 18 -11.64 -1.87 6.61
C GLU A 18 -13.01 -1.31 6.22
N LEU A 19 -13.04 -0.19 5.50
CA LEU A 19 -14.30 0.39 5.00
C LEU A 19 -15.02 -0.56 4.02
N ALA A 20 -14.27 -1.26 3.17
CA ALA A 20 -14.83 -2.23 2.23
C ALA A 20 -15.36 -3.48 2.94
N GLU A 21 -14.66 -3.97 3.97
CA GLU A 21 -15.08 -5.10 4.79
C GLU A 21 -16.32 -4.76 5.62
N ARG A 22 -16.36 -3.59 6.26
CA ARG A 22 -17.58 -3.11 6.95
C ARG A 22 -18.76 -2.99 6.01
N LYS A 23 -18.56 -2.51 4.78
CA LYS A 23 -19.63 -2.49 3.78
C LYS A 23 -20.12 -3.90 3.44
N LEU A 24 -19.19 -4.85 3.25
CA LEU A 24 -19.53 -6.24 2.96
C LEU A 24 -20.35 -6.86 4.09
N GLU A 25 -19.91 -6.69 5.33
CA GLU A 25 -20.62 -7.15 6.52
C GLU A 25 -22.02 -6.55 6.61
N ARG A 26 -22.16 -5.24 6.38
CA ARG A 26 -23.47 -4.58 6.32
C ARG A 26 -24.38 -5.19 5.25
N LEU A 27 -23.87 -5.45 4.04
CA LEU A 27 -24.66 -6.07 2.96
C LEU A 27 -25.09 -7.50 3.31
N ASN A 28 -24.21 -8.28 3.92
CA ASN A 28 -24.54 -9.62 4.41
C ASN A 28 -25.61 -9.57 5.51
N ASN A 29 -25.51 -8.62 6.43
CA ASN A 29 -26.53 -8.41 7.47
C ASN A 29 -27.86 -7.94 6.87
N GLU A 30 -27.85 -7.06 5.87
CA GLU A 30 -29.06 -6.63 5.14
C GLU A 30 -29.74 -7.83 4.45
N LEU A 31 -28.95 -8.73 3.84
CA LEU A 31 -29.46 -9.94 3.20
C LEU A 31 -30.03 -10.92 4.24
N ALA A 32 -29.28 -11.21 5.31
CA ALA A 32 -29.67 -12.17 6.34
C ALA A 32 -30.92 -11.74 7.11
N ASN A 33 -31.11 -10.42 7.31
CA ASN A 33 -32.28 -9.87 8.02
C ASN A 33 -33.43 -9.46 7.08
N ALA A 34 -33.32 -9.74 5.77
CA ALA A 34 -34.36 -9.38 4.82
C ALA A 34 -35.61 -10.23 5.06
N LYS A 35 -36.73 -9.57 5.40
CA LYS A 35 -38.00 -10.26 5.65
C LYS A 35 -38.72 -10.60 4.34
N SER A 36 -39.07 -11.86 4.16
CA SER A 36 -39.90 -12.33 3.06
C SER A 36 -41.37 -11.96 3.30
N PRO A 37 -42.14 -11.67 2.24
CA PRO A 37 -43.60 -11.58 2.34
C PRO A 37 -44.30 -12.84 2.85
N MET A 38 -43.59 -13.98 2.86
CA MET A 38 -44.07 -15.28 3.34
C MET A 38 -43.47 -15.68 4.70
N ASP A 39 -42.70 -14.79 5.37
CA ASP A 39 -42.15 -15.09 6.69
C ASP A 39 -43.27 -15.35 7.71
N GLY A 40 -43.17 -16.47 8.42
CA GLY A 40 -44.19 -16.92 9.37
C GLY A 40 -45.38 -17.65 8.75
N ALA A 41 -45.44 -17.79 7.42
CA ALA A 41 -46.43 -18.65 6.78
C ALA A 41 -46.08 -20.14 6.99
N PRO A 42 -47.09 -21.04 7.13
CA PRO A 42 -46.85 -22.47 7.23
C PRO A 42 -46.12 -22.99 5.98
N LEU A 43 -45.01 -23.69 6.19
CA LEU A 43 -44.18 -24.22 5.10
C LEU A 43 -45.00 -25.16 4.19
N GLY A 44 -44.80 -25.04 2.87
CA GLY A 44 -45.39 -25.94 1.88
C GLY A 44 -46.81 -25.64 1.42
N GLN A 45 -47.48 -24.59 1.93
CA GLN A 45 -48.78 -24.18 1.40
C GLN A 45 -48.63 -23.52 0.01
N PRO A 46 -49.34 -23.99 -1.03
CA PRO A 46 -49.30 -23.38 -2.35
C PRO A 46 -50.03 -22.03 -2.36
N ILE A 47 -49.48 -21.05 -3.07
CA ILE A 47 -50.16 -19.76 -3.30
C ILE A 47 -51.34 -19.99 -4.25
N VAL A 48 -52.57 -19.83 -3.75
CA VAL A 48 -53.78 -19.91 -4.57
C VAL A 48 -53.92 -18.64 -5.42
N MET A 49 -54.07 -18.76 -6.74
CA MET A 49 -54.04 -17.63 -7.70
C MET A 49 -55.33 -16.78 -7.78
N ASN A 50 -55.91 -16.45 -6.62
CA ASN A 50 -56.98 -15.45 -6.49
C ASN A 50 -56.40 -14.02 -6.39
N SER A 51 -57.24 -12.99 -6.21
CA SER A 51 -56.78 -11.58 -6.11
C SER A 51 -55.70 -11.38 -5.02
N THR A 52 -55.90 -11.98 -3.85
CA THR A 52 -54.96 -11.93 -2.72
C THR A 52 -53.65 -12.67 -3.05
N GLY A 53 -53.72 -13.88 -3.62
CA GLY A 53 -52.54 -14.64 -4.03
C GLY A 53 -51.75 -13.96 -5.16
N LYS A 54 -52.43 -13.32 -6.13
CA LYS A 54 -51.77 -12.50 -7.16
C LYS A 54 -51.03 -11.30 -6.55
N ARG A 55 -51.52 -10.73 -5.45
CA ARG A 55 -50.82 -9.66 -4.71
C ARG A 55 -49.57 -10.22 -4.01
N ILE A 56 -49.70 -11.36 -3.33
CA ILE A 56 -48.58 -12.02 -2.63
C ILE A 56 -47.50 -12.45 -3.63
N ALA A 57 -47.87 -13.06 -4.75
CA ALA A 57 -46.94 -13.48 -5.81
C ALA A 57 -46.14 -12.29 -6.36
N ARG A 58 -46.78 -11.12 -6.57
CA ARG A 58 -46.09 -9.90 -6.97
C ARG A 58 -45.11 -9.38 -5.91
N GLN A 59 -45.49 -9.44 -4.63
CA GLN A 59 -44.61 -9.06 -3.53
C GLN A 59 -43.41 -10.01 -3.43
N LEU A 60 -43.63 -11.31 -3.61
CA LEU A 60 -42.59 -12.33 -3.61
C LEU A 60 -41.62 -12.13 -4.78
N ALA A 61 -42.11 -11.87 -5.99
CA ALA A 61 -41.27 -11.57 -7.15
C ALA A 61 -40.38 -10.34 -6.88
N LYS A 62 -40.95 -9.23 -6.39
CA LYS A 62 -40.18 -8.03 -6.01
C LYS A 62 -39.19 -8.29 -4.86
N TYR A 63 -39.52 -9.19 -3.93
CA TYR A 63 -38.58 -9.60 -2.89
C TYR A 63 -37.41 -10.36 -3.49
N GLN A 64 -37.68 -11.36 -4.33
CA GLN A 64 -36.66 -12.16 -5.03
C GLN A 64 -35.74 -11.27 -5.88
N GLU A 65 -36.29 -10.36 -6.69
CA GLU A 65 -35.50 -9.41 -7.47
C GLU A 65 -34.53 -8.60 -6.60
N ARG A 66 -35.01 -8.10 -5.44
CA ARG A 66 -34.16 -7.37 -4.48
C ARG A 66 -33.09 -8.27 -3.87
N GLN A 67 -33.41 -9.52 -3.54
CA GLN A 67 -32.43 -10.49 -3.02
C GLN A 67 -31.35 -10.79 -4.07
N PHE A 68 -31.72 -11.02 -5.33
CA PHE A 68 -30.76 -11.24 -6.41
C PHE A 68 -29.87 -10.02 -6.63
N ALA A 69 -30.45 -8.81 -6.65
CA ALA A 69 -29.67 -7.58 -6.75
C ALA A 69 -28.70 -7.42 -5.57
N LYS A 70 -29.13 -7.75 -4.35
CA LYS A 70 -28.29 -7.70 -3.15
C LYS A 70 -27.16 -8.73 -3.19
N LEU A 71 -27.45 -9.96 -3.61
CA LEU A 71 -26.45 -11.02 -3.80
C LEU A 71 -25.39 -10.60 -4.83
N HIS A 72 -25.81 -10.01 -5.94
CA HIS A 72 -24.87 -9.48 -6.93
C HIS A 72 -24.03 -8.33 -6.35
N GLU A 73 -24.62 -7.42 -5.57
CA GLU A 73 -23.88 -6.36 -4.87
C GLU A 73 -22.84 -6.95 -3.89
N ILE A 74 -23.21 -7.99 -3.13
CA ILE A 74 -22.32 -8.71 -2.22
C ILE A 74 -21.15 -9.30 -3.00
N GLN A 75 -21.42 -10.02 -4.10
CA GLN A 75 -20.39 -10.65 -4.92
C GLN A 75 -19.38 -9.62 -5.48
N GLU A 76 -19.86 -8.47 -5.97
CA GLU A 76 -18.97 -7.40 -6.44
C GLU A 76 -18.17 -6.77 -5.29
N GLN A 77 -18.77 -6.65 -4.11
CA GLN A 77 -18.09 -6.17 -2.92
C GLN A 77 -17.04 -7.16 -2.40
N GLU A 78 -17.29 -8.47 -2.47
CA GLU A 78 -16.33 -9.54 -2.14
C GLU A 78 -15.10 -9.47 -3.04
N LYS A 79 -15.29 -9.39 -4.37
CA LYS A 79 -14.20 -9.18 -5.34
C LYS A 79 -13.37 -7.94 -5.01
N ARG A 80 -14.04 -6.85 -4.62
CA ARG A 80 -13.36 -5.61 -4.21
C ARG A 80 -12.54 -5.80 -2.94
N VAL A 81 -13.08 -6.46 -1.92
CA VAL A 81 -12.36 -6.79 -0.68
C VAL A 81 -11.17 -7.69 -0.97
N GLU A 82 -11.34 -8.72 -1.79
CA GLU A 82 -10.26 -9.63 -2.20
C GLU A 82 -9.13 -8.87 -2.89
N LYS A 83 -9.45 -7.98 -3.84
CA LYS A 83 -8.47 -7.13 -4.52
C LYS A 83 -7.70 -6.24 -3.54
N LEU A 84 -8.38 -5.64 -2.56
CA LEU A 84 -7.74 -4.80 -1.54
C LEU A 84 -6.83 -5.62 -0.63
N ARG A 85 -7.29 -6.79 -0.17
CA ARG A 85 -6.45 -7.74 0.60
C ARG A 85 -5.22 -8.17 -0.19
N TRP A 86 -5.37 -8.43 -1.48
CA TRP A 86 -4.23 -8.74 -2.35
C TRP A 86 -3.24 -7.58 -2.42
N GLN A 87 -3.71 -6.34 -2.60
CA GLN A 87 -2.85 -5.16 -2.62
C GLN A 87 -2.07 -4.98 -1.31
N GLU A 88 -2.71 -5.22 -0.16
CA GLU A 88 -2.05 -5.18 1.14
C GLU A 88 -0.99 -6.28 1.29
N ARG A 89 -1.31 -7.53 0.90
CA ARG A 89 -0.32 -8.62 0.88
C ARG A 89 0.89 -8.28 0.00
N MET A 90 0.66 -7.70 -1.17
CA MET A 90 1.76 -7.29 -2.07
C MET A 90 2.62 -6.21 -1.42
N LYS A 91 2.01 -5.22 -0.78
CA LYS A 91 2.72 -4.17 -0.04
C LYS A 91 3.57 -4.75 1.10
N MET A 92 3.03 -5.70 1.87
CA MET A 92 3.75 -6.42 2.93
C MET A 92 4.95 -7.19 2.39
N GLN A 93 4.86 -7.74 1.18
CA GLN A 93 5.96 -8.40 0.48
C GLN A 93 6.94 -7.43 -0.20
N GLY A 94 6.77 -6.10 -0.01
CA GLY A 94 7.59 -5.10 -0.68
C GLY A 94 7.35 -5.00 -2.19
N LYS A 95 6.23 -5.53 -2.70
CA LYS A 95 5.89 -5.55 -4.13
C LYS A 95 4.88 -4.48 -4.50
N SER A 96 4.93 -4.05 -5.75
CA SER A 96 3.94 -3.16 -6.37
C SER A 96 2.64 -3.93 -6.64
N PRO A 97 1.53 -3.22 -6.87
CA PRO A 97 0.29 -3.82 -7.40
C PRO A 97 0.43 -4.43 -8.81
N SER A 98 1.60 -4.39 -9.44
CA SER A 98 1.90 -5.10 -10.69
C SER A 98 2.77 -6.34 -10.47
N GLY A 99 3.23 -6.61 -9.24
CA GLY A 99 4.08 -7.76 -8.92
C GLY A 99 5.58 -7.48 -8.84
N GLY A 100 6.03 -6.33 -9.32
CA GLY A 100 7.45 -5.94 -9.28
C GLY A 100 7.91 -5.52 -7.88
N LEU A 101 9.20 -5.68 -7.58
CA LEU A 101 9.76 -5.16 -6.33
C LEU A 101 9.71 -3.63 -6.32
N ILE A 102 9.33 -3.04 -5.18
CA ILE A 102 9.37 -1.58 -5.00
C ILE A 102 10.82 -1.18 -4.75
N LYS A 103 11.30 -0.11 -5.42
CA LYS A 103 12.60 0.51 -5.15
C LYS A 103 12.56 1.25 -3.80
N SER A 104 12.85 0.52 -2.73
CA SER A 104 12.76 0.95 -1.33
C SER A 104 13.95 0.39 -0.57
N VAL A 105 14.54 1.18 0.34
CA VAL A 105 15.65 0.70 1.19
C VAL A 105 15.22 -0.49 2.05
N GLU A 106 13.97 -0.54 2.48
CA GLU A 106 13.39 -1.71 3.19
C GLU A 106 13.47 -3.01 2.35
N ASN A 107 13.43 -2.88 1.02
CA ASN A 107 13.48 -4.01 0.09
C ASN A 107 14.90 -4.32 -0.39
N LEU A 108 15.93 -3.69 0.17
CA LEU A 108 17.31 -3.81 -0.32
C LEU A 108 17.76 -5.27 -0.45
N GLU A 109 17.46 -6.11 0.55
CA GLU A 109 17.81 -7.53 0.52
C GLU A 109 17.06 -8.29 -0.58
N LEU A 110 15.79 -7.96 -0.84
CA LEU A 110 15.03 -8.55 -1.95
C LEU A 110 15.61 -8.16 -3.31
N TRP A 111 16.13 -6.94 -3.44
CA TRP A 111 16.84 -6.48 -4.64
C TRP A 111 18.19 -7.18 -4.81
N LYS A 112 18.95 -7.40 -3.74
CA LYS A 112 20.18 -8.21 -3.78
C LYS A 112 19.90 -9.65 -4.22
N GLN A 113 18.89 -10.31 -3.65
CA GLN A 113 18.43 -11.64 -4.08
C GLN A 113 17.94 -11.66 -5.54
N ARG A 114 17.40 -10.54 -6.04
CA ARG A 114 17.00 -10.40 -7.44
C ARG A 114 18.23 -10.41 -8.35
N VAL A 115 19.29 -9.68 -7.99
CA VAL A 115 20.59 -9.70 -8.69
C VAL A 115 21.17 -11.11 -8.67
N GLU A 116 21.29 -11.71 -7.50
CA GLU A 116 21.85 -13.06 -7.32
C GLU A 116 21.14 -14.09 -8.20
N ARG A 117 19.80 -14.12 -8.20
CA ARG A 117 19.04 -15.03 -9.08
C ARG A 117 19.31 -14.79 -10.56
N LEU A 118 19.40 -13.54 -11.00
CA LEU A 118 19.64 -13.22 -12.40
C LEU A 118 21.06 -13.61 -12.82
N GLU A 119 22.06 -13.38 -11.97
CA GLU A 119 23.43 -13.81 -12.20
C GLU A 119 23.55 -15.33 -12.20
N PHE A 120 22.89 -16.00 -11.27
CA PHE A 120 22.84 -17.44 -11.21
C PHE A 120 22.32 -18.05 -12.52
N VAL A 121 21.17 -17.58 -13.04
CA VAL A 121 20.61 -18.13 -14.29
C VAL A 121 21.51 -17.80 -15.49
N ARG A 122 22.14 -16.60 -15.51
CA ARG A 122 23.12 -16.22 -16.54
C ARG A 122 24.28 -17.23 -16.56
N ASP A 123 24.86 -17.48 -15.40
CA ASP A 123 26.06 -18.30 -15.24
C ASP A 123 25.74 -19.77 -15.47
N TYR A 124 24.60 -20.25 -14.97
CA TYR A 124 24.07 -21.59 -15.26
C TYR A 124 23.88 -21.83 -16.76
N ASN A 125 23.20 -20.90 -17.45
CA ASN A 125 22.97 -21.01 -18.89
C ASN A 125 24.30 -21.01 -19.66
N LYS A 126 25.27 -20.19 -19.23
CA LYS A 126 26.62 -20.13 -19.83
C LYS A 126 27.38 -21.45 -19.63
N GLU A 127 27.41 -21.97 -18.42
CA GLU A 127 28.11 -23.20 -18.05
C GLU A 127 27.55 -24.40 -18.83
N HIS A 128 26.23 -24.50 -18.93
CA HIS A 128 25.54 -25.58 -19.62
C HIS A 128 25.38 -25.35 -21.14
N LYS A 129 25.92 -24.25 -21.67
CA LYS A 129 25.81 -23.85 -23.09
C LYS A 129 24.35 -23.77 -23.58
N LEU A 130 23.45 -23.34 -22.69
CA LEU A 130 22.03 -23.17 -22.98
C LEU A 130 21.76 -21.80 -23.62
N PRO A 131 20.71 -21.67 -24.44
CA PRO A 131 20.25 -20.37 -24.91
C PRO A 131 19.97 -19.40 -23.76
N VAL A 132 20.22 -18.10 -23.98
CA VAL A 132 20.09 -17.04 -22.97
C VAL A 132 18.72 -17.02 -22.29
N ASN A 133 17.64 -17.28 -23.04
CA ASN A 133 16.25 -17.27 -22.56
C ASN A 133 15.80 -18.60 -21.94
N THR A 134 16.70 -19.55 -21.71
CA THR A 134 16.34 -20.84 -21.11
C THR A 134 15.94 -20.63 -19.65
N PRO A 135 14.73 -21.07 -19.24
CA PRO A 135 14.31 -20.99 -17.86
C PRO A 135 15.08 -21.96 -16.96
N TYR A 136 15.39 -21.50 -15.76
CA TYR A 136 15.87 -22.35 -14.68
C TYR A 136 14.74 -22.65 -13.69
N TYR A 137 14.63 -23.90 -13.27
CA TYR A 137 13.63 -24.38 -12.32
C TYR A 137 14.31 -24.78 -11.01
N PRO A 138 14.34 -23.90 -9.99
CA PRO A 138 15.00 -24.21 -8.71
C PRO A 138 14.31 -25.36 -7.96
N ASN A 139 12.99 -25.47 -8.05
CA ASN A 139 12.22 -26.54 -7.45
C ASN A 139 11.44 -27.30 -8.53
N LYS A 140 11.92 -28.51 -8.88
CA LYS A 140 11.31 -29.36 -9.91
C LYS A 140 10.00 -30.02 -9.45
N GLU A 141 9.74 -30.12 -8.16
CA GLU A 141 8.57 -30.82 -7.60
C GLU A 141 7.31 -29.96 -7.64
N ASN A 142 7.44 -28.66 -7.32
CA ASN A 142 6.29 -27.75 -7.23
C ASN A 142 5.97 -27.02 -8.55
N GLY A 143 6.88 -27.03 -9.53
CA GLY A 143 6.67 -26.53 -10.90
C GLY A 143 6.30 -25.05 -11.06
N ARG A 144 6.18 -24.28 -9.97
CA ARG A 144 5.68 -22.89 -9.97
C ARG A 144 6.78 -21.83 -10.00
N ASP A 145 7.97 -22.16 -9.51
CA ASP A 145 9.08 -21.21 -9.48
C ASP A 145 9.90 -21.36 -10.76
N ILE A 146 9.90 -20.30 -11.57
CA ILE A 146 10.63 -20.22 -12.84
C ILE A 146 11.50 -18.98 -12.83
N TRP A 147 12.80 -19.14 -13.03
CA TRP A 147 13.75 -18.04 -13.10
C TRP A 147 14.24 -17.87 -14.54
N PHE A 148 14.20 -16.63 -15.00
CA PHE A 148 14.69 -16.25 -16.32
C PHE A 148 15.82 -15.25 -16.15
N TYR A 149 16.86 -15.38 -16.98
CA TYR A 149 17.85 -14.33 -17.15
C TYR A 149 17.32 -13.25 -18.11
N ASP A 150 17.66 -12.00 -17.79
CA ASP A 150 17.33 -10.83 -18.59
C ASP A 150 18.38 -9.76 -18.26
N SER A 151 19.17 -9.37 -19.27
CA SER A 151 20.30 -8.46 -19.09
C SER A 151 19.87 -7.06 -18.67
N ALA A 152 18.76 -6.56 -19.20
CA ALA A 152 18.22 -5.25 -18.84
C ALA A 152 17.72 -5.25 -17.39
N LYS A 153 17.04 -6.32 -16.97
CA LYS A 153 16.59 -6.48 -15.57
C LYS A 153 17.76 -6.66 -14.61
N LEU A 154 18.83 -7.33 -15.02
CA LEU A 154 20.03 -7.47 -14.20
C LEU A 154 20.70 -6.11 -13.99
N LYS A 155 20.84 -5.33 -15.06
CA LYS A 155 21.40 -3.97 -15.00
C LYS A 155 20.57 -3.06 -14.08
N ASP A 156 19.25 -2.99 -14.29
CA ASP A 156 18.35 -2.20 -13.45
C ASP A 156 18.39 -2.65 -11.98
N ALA A 157 18.46 -3.96 -11.72
CA ALA A 157 18.55 -4.48 -10.36
C ALA A 157 19.86 -4.09 -9.68
N LYS A 158 21.00 -4.16 -10.38
CA LYS A 158 22.31 -3.74 -9.84
C LYS A 158 22.35 -2.25 -9.53
N GLU A 159 21.95 -1.41 -10.49
CA GLU A 159 21.86 0.04 -10.30
C GLU A 159 20.93 0.40 -9.13
N THR A 160 19.81 -0.31 -9.00
CA THR A 160 18.88 -0.12 -7.89
C THR A 160 19.49 -0.53 -6.55
N VAL A 161 20.25 -1.64 -6.49
CA VAL A 161 20.96 -2.04 -5.25
C VAL A 161 21.96 -0.96 -4.85
N GLU A 162 22.79 -0.48 -5.78
CA GLU A 162 23.77 0.58 -5.53
C GLU A 162 23.12 1.89 -5.07
N GLU A 163 22.04 2.32 -5.72
CA GLU A 163 21.28 3.51 -5.30
C GLU A 163 20.74 3.34 -3.87
N LEU A 164 20.14 2.19 -3.57
CA LEU A 164 19.53 1.93 -2.27
C LEU A 164 20.57 1.76 -1.15
N THR A 165 21.74 1.18 -1.41
CA THR A 165 22.84 1.12 -0.44
C THR A 165 23.36 2.51 -0.14
N ALA A 166 23.61 3.34 -1.16
CA ALA A 166 24.07 4.71 -0.97
C ALA A 166 23.06 5.56 -0.19
N LEU A 167 21.76 5.38 -0.45
CA LEU A 167 20.70 6.05 0.32
C LEU A 167 20.65 5.59 1.78
N LYS A 168 20.86 4.29 2.03
CA LYS A 168 20.90 3.73 3.39
C LYS A 168 22.09 4.29 4.17
N GLU A 169 23.28 4.24 3.59
CA GLU A 169 24.51 4.77 4.21
C GLU A 169 24.40 6.26 4.47
N ARG A 170 23.89 7.05 3.51
CA ARG A 170 23.68 8.49 3.71
C ARG A 170 22.70 8.77 4.85
N ALA A 171 21.65 7.97 4.99
CA ALA A 171 20.68 8.12 6.09
C ALA A 171 21.27 7.75 7.46
N GLU A 172 22.06 6.67 7.55
CA GLU A 172 22.75 6.29 8.80
C GLU A 172 23.80 7.34 9.20
N GLN A 173 24.51 7.92 8.23
CA GLN A 173 25.47 8.99 8.48
C GLN A 173 24.80 10.27 9.00
N THR A 174 23.61 10.61 8.49
CA THR A 174 22.89 11.79 8.96
C THR A 174 22.26 11.55 10.33
N GLU A 175 21.74 10.36 10.60
CA GLU A 175 21.17 9.98 11.90
C GLU A 175 22.18 10.16 13.05
N ASN A 176 23.43 9.73 12.83
CA ASN A 176 24.50 9.87 13.82
C ASN A 176 24.94 11.33 14.07
N LYS A 177 24.64 12.25 13.16
CA LYS A 177 25.08 13.66 13.21
C LYS A 177 23.96 14.65 13.50
N MET A 178 22.76 14.19 13.85
CA MET A 178 21.61 15.10 14.00
C MET A 178 21.79 16.10 15.14
N SER A 179 21.52 17.36 14.82
CA SER A 179 21.37 18.48 15.77
C SER A 179 20.16 18.28 16.67
N ASP A 180 20.15 18.92 17.85
CA ASP A 180 19.07 18.77 18.84
C ASP A 180 17.73 19.27 18.28
N LEU A 181 17.74 20.37 17.52
CA LEU A 181 16.54 20.89 16.84
C LEU A 181 15.95 19.87 15.86
N THR A 182 16.81 19.20 15.08
CA THR A 182 16.41 18.18 14.11
C THR A 182 15.72 17.00 14.79
N ARG A 183 16.25 16.57 15.95
CA ARG A 183 15.64 15.51 16.77
C ARG A 183 14.28 15.95 17.32
N GLU A 184 14.19 17.16 17.86
CA GLU A 184 12.93 17.71 18.40
C GLU A 184 11.83 17.78 17.32
N LEU A 185 12.17 18.19 16.10
CA LEU A 185 11.21 18.23 14.98
C LEU A 185 10.69 16.84 14.58
N ILE A 186 11.54 15.82 14.66
CA ILE A 186 11.16 14.42 14.41
C ILE A 186 10.28 13.89 15.55
N GLU A 187 10.69 14.09 16.80
CA GLU A 187 9.98 13.61 17.99
C GLU A 187 8.62 14.30 18.19
N SER A 188 8.54 15.60 17.87
CA SER A 188 7.28 16.36 17.88
C SER A 188 6.32 15.93 16.77
N GLY A 189 6.79 15.14 15.80
CA GLY A 189 5.99 14.62 14.69
C GLY A 189 5.68 15.65 13.60
N GLN A 190 6.39 16.79 13.59
CA GLN A 190 6.25 17.82 12.56
C GLN A 190 6.87 17.39 11.24
N VAL A 191 7.83 16.48 11.27
CA VAL A 191 8.42 15.87 10.07
C VAL A 191 8.33 14.34 10.15
N LYS A 192 8.12 13.70 9.01
CA LYS A 192 8.06 12.24 8.87
C LYS A 192 9.11 11.75 7.90
N GLN A 193 9.95 10.83 8.37
CA GLN A 193 10.97 10.20 7.52
C GLN A 193 10.33 9.31 6.45
N TRP A 194 10.81 9.42 5.22
CA TRP A 194 10.29 8.63 4.11
C TRP A 194 10.87 7.21 4.10
N LYS A 195 10.03 6.23 4.43
CA LYS A 195 10.40 4.80 4.46
C LYS A 195 11.14 4.29 3.22
N LYS A 196 10.75 4.73 2.01
CA LYS A 196 11.38 4.25 0.77
C LYS A 196 12.79 4.80 0.56
N LYS A 197 13.00 6.06 0.94
CA LYS A 197 14.25 6.80 0.76
C LYS A 197 14.48 7.62 2.03
N PRO A 198 15.10 7.02 3.07
CA PRO A 198 15.16 7.58 4.43
C PRO A 198 15.98 8.88 4.56
N VAL A 199 16.60 9.33 3.47
CA VAL A 199 17.28 10.64 3.37
C VAL A 199 16.30 11.81 3.39
N TYR A 200 15.04 11.59 2.98
CA TYR A 200 14.03 12.64 2.91
C TYR A 200 13.09 12.63 4.11
N TYR A 201 12.84 13.81 4.66
CA TYR A 201 11.90 14.05 5.76
C TYR A 201 10.79 14.97 5.27
N PHE A 202 9.55 14.46 5.17
CA PHE A 202 8.43 15.25 4.70
C PHE A 202 7.79 16.03 5.84
N VAL A 203 7.50 17.30 5.60
CA VAL A 203 6.82 18.16 6.56
C VAL A 203 5.34 17.78 6.63
N GLU A 204 4.84 17.53 7.84
CA GLU A 204 3.46 17.15 8.07
C GLU A 204 2.52 18.33 7.73
N GLY A 205 1.44 18.04 7.01
CA GLY A 205 0.48 19.06 6.59
C GLY A 205 0.84 19.76 5.27
N MET A 206 2.03 19.51 4.72
CA MET A 206 2.45 20.04 3.41
C MET A 206 2.45 18.95 2.33
N HIS A 207 2.17 19.34 1.10
CA HIS A 207 2.16 18.41 -0.01
C HIS A 207 3.49 18.44 -0.76
N LYS A 208 4.27 17.36 -0.61
CA LYS A 208 5.56 17.14 -1.30
C LYS A 208 6.66 18.17 -0.97
N VAL A 209 6.66 18.73 0.23
CA VAL A 209 7.80 19.50 0.76
C VAL A 209 8.64 18.59 1.64
N ALA A 210 9.91 18.42 1.31
CA ALA A 210 10.83 17.59 2.08
C ALA A 210 12.10 18.33 2.48
N LEU A 211 12.70 17.83 3.56
CA LEU A 211 13.95 18.29 4.12
C LEU A 211 15.00 17.18 4.00
N GLU A 212 16.26 17.59 3.85
CA GLU A 212 17.44 16.75 3.91
C GLU A 212 18.34 17.25 5.04
N ILE A 213 19.02 16.34 5.72
CA ILE A 213 19.98 16.71 6.77
C ILE A 213 21.32 17.03 6.10
N ASP A 214 21.89 18.19 6.39
CA ASP A 214 23.21 18.59 5.90
C ASP A 214 24.34 17.99 6.75
N LYS A 215 25.59 18.20 6.34
CA LYS A 215 26.81 17.74 7.04
C LYS A 215 26.88 18.19 8.50
N ASN A 216 26.23 19.31 8.83
CA ASN A 216 26.19 19.90 10.16
C ASN A 216 25.11 19.30 11.07
N GLY A 217 24.21 18.46 10.53
CA GLY A 217 23.12 17.86 11.31
C GLY A 217 21.81 18.64 11.30
N ASP A 218 21.75 19.76 10.58
CA ASP A 218 20.56 20.61 10.48
C ASP A 218 19.74 20.30 9.23
N PHE A 219 18.43 20.54 9.30
CA PHE A 219 17.55 20.41 8.14
C PHE A 219 17.78 21.53 7.11
N GLN A 220 17.85 21.13 5.85
CA GLN A 220 17.82 22.00 4.69
C GLN A 220 16.71 21.56 3.73
N ILE A 221 16.17 22.51 2.97
CA ILE A 221 15.13 22.24 1.99
C ILE A 221 15.69 21.30 0.90
N SER A 222 14.97 20.22 0.61
CA SER A 222 15.37 19.29 -0.45
C SER A 222 15.29 19.95 -1.82
N LYS A 223 16.35 19.78 -2.63
CA LYS A 223 16.34 20.21 -4.03
C LYS A 223 15.28 19.50 -4.87
N ARG A 224 14.92 18.27 -4.49
CA ARG A 224 13.98 17.43 -5.25
C ARG A 224 12.53 17.70 -4.89
N TYR A 225 12.29 18.10 -3.64
CA TYR A 225 10.97 18.36 -3.07
C TYR A 225 10.97 19.73 -2.37
N PRO A 226 11.17 20.82 -3.13
CA PRO A 226 11.26 22.15 -2.55
C PRO A 226 9.89 22.69 -2.11
N ALA A 227 9.89 23.68 -1.21
CA ALA A 227 8.73 24.53 -1.00
C ALA A 227 8.49 25.40 -2.24
N MET A 228 7.22 25.62 -2.58
CA MET A 228 6.80 26.38 -3.76
C MET A 228 5.98 27.61 -3.42
N THR A 229 5.30 27.61 -2.27
CA THR A 229 4.39 28.69 -1.86
C THR A 229 4.99 29.53 -0.74
N GLU A 230 4.62 30.80 -0.69
CA GLU A 230 5.05 31.72 0.37
C GLU A 230 4.66 31.22 1.77
N ASP A 231 3.47 30.63 1.90
CA ASP A 231 3.00 30.02 3.15
C ASP A 231 3.89 28.85 3.60
N GLU A 232 4.35 28.01 2.66
CA GLU A 232 5.30 26.93 2.96
C GLU A 232 6.64 27.49 3.45
N PHE A 233 7.16 28.53 2.80
CA PHE A 233 8.41 29.18 3.22
C PHE A 233 8.27 29.83 4.60
N ARG A 234 7.15 30.51 4.87
CA ARG A 234 6.87 31.11 6.18
C ARG A 234 6.82 30.06 7.27
N PHE A 235 6.13 28.96 7.05
CA PHE A 235 6.05 27.88 8.03
C PHE A 235 7.42 27.23 8.27
N LEU A 236 8.21 26.99 7.21
CA LEU A 236 9.58 26.48 7.38
C LEU A 236 10.46 27.44 8.18
N HIS A 237 10.32 28.74 7.95
CA HIS A 237 11.02 29.76 8.74
C HIS A 237 10.59 29.75 10.22
N GLU A 238 9.29 29.59 10.51
CA GLU A 238 8.78 29.42 11.88
C GLU A 238 9.37 28.18 12.59
N LEU A 239 9.70 27.13 11.83
CA LEU A 239 10.37 25.93 12.34
C LEU A 239 11.89 26.10 12.53
N GLY A 240 12.43 27.30 12.30
CA GLY A 240 13.87 27.56 12.37
C GLY A 240 14.66 26.97 11.19
N ILE A 241 13.98 26.54 10.13
CA ILE A 241 14.61 26.02 8.92
C ILE A 241 14.87 27.21 7.99
N GLY A 242 16.12 27.66 7.96
CA GLY A 242 16.53 28.80 7.15
C GLY A 242 16.30 28.57 5.65
N VAL A 243 15.51 29.45 5.05
CA VAL A 243 15.43 29.62 3.60
C VAL A 243 16.62 30.51 3.22
N LYS A 244 17.65 29.96 2.59
CA LYS A 244 18.73 30.78 1.99
C LYS A 244 18.24 31.42 0.70
#